data_AF-A0A0M3QVS0-F1
#
_entry.id   AF-A0A0M3QVS0-F1
#
_cell.length_a   1.000
_cell.length_b   1.000
_cell.length_c   1.000
_cell.angle_alpha   90.00
_cell.angle_beta   90.00
_cell.angle_gamma   90.00
#
_symmetry.space_group_name_H-M   'P 1'
#
loop_
_entity.id
_entity.type
_entity.pdbx_description
1 polymer ?
#
loop_
_entity_poly.entity_id
_entity_poly.type
_entity_poly.pdbx_seq_one_letter_code
_entity_poly.pdbx_strand_id
1 'polypeptide(L)'
;MSLSKCIDQYTILTGDRSKIKDIMVNRLIECGWRDEVRLVCRDVLLQRGSSKSIPIEQLIPEVTARARTLVPDAVKKELLMKIRSILSQENAEDKADGDGDGDGESDD
;
A
#
# COMPACT_ATOMS: atom_id res chain seq x y z
N MET A 1 -13.08 3.68 17.81
CA MET A 1 -12.43 3.87 16.50
C MET A 1 -11.10 3.14 16.54
N SER A 2 -10.83 2.21 15.63
CA SER A 2 -9.52 1.51 15.60
C SER A 2 -8.45 2.44 15.02
N LEU A 3 -7.24 2.40 15.57
CA LEU A 3 -6.08 3.16 15.10
C LEU A 3 -5.83 2.98 13.59
N SER A 4 -6.04 1.77 13.07
CA SER A 4 -5.91 1.47 11.63
C SER A 4 -6.88 2.32 10.78
N LYS A 5 -8.12 2.53 11.25
CA LYS A 5 -9.10 3.35 10.54
C LYS A 5 -8.75 4.84 10.57
N CYS A 6 -8.10 5.31 11.63
CA CYS A 6 -7.67 6.70 11.77
C CYS A 6 -6.46 6.98 10.85
N ILE A 7 -5.49 6.06 10.80
CA ILE A 7 -4.36 6.11 9.87
C ILE A 7 -4.85 6.01 8.41
N ASP A 8 -5.80 5.11 8.13
CA ASP A 8 -6.40 5.00 6.79
C ASP A 8 -7.10 6.31 6.38
N GLN A 9 -7.88 6.93 7.26
CA GLN A 9 -8.53 8.22 6.98
C GLN A 9 -7.52 9.36 6.80
N TYR A 10 -6.51 9.45 7.66
CA TYR A 10 -5.46 10.46 7.56
C TYR A 10 -4.71 10.36 6.23
N THR A 11 -4.24 9.16 5.86
CA THR A 11 -3.55 8.94 4.58
C THR A 11 -4.43 9.18 3.34
N ILE A 12 -5.76 9.08 3.46
CA ILE A 12 -6.69 9.48 2.38
C ILE A 12 -6.73 11.00 2.25
N LEU A 13 -6.81 11.72 3.38
CA LEU A 13 -6.96 13.18 3.41
C LEU A 13 -5.69 13.92 2.99
N THR A 14 -4.51 13.38 3.31
CA THR A 14 -3.20 13.97 2.96
C THR A 14 -2.76 13.68 1.52
N GLY A 15 -3.46 12.78 0.81
CA GLY A 15 -3.15 12.38 -0.56
C GLY A 15 -2.09 11.27 -0.68
N ASP A 16 -1.47 10.87 0.43
CA ASP A 16 -0.42 9.84 0.44
C ASP A 16 -0.90 8.44 0.12
N ARG A 17 -2.19 8.17 0.29
CA ARG A 17 -2.76 6.87 -0.09
C ARG A 17 -2.57 6.55 -1.56
N SER A 18 -2.67 7.56 -2.45
CA SER A 18 -2.44 7.37 -3.88
C SER A 18 -0.97 7.06 -4.15
N LYS A 19 -0.05 7.81 -3.54
CA LYS A 19 1.40 7.59 -3.63
C LYS A 19 1.81 6.21 -3.11
N ILE A 20 1.30 5.80 -1.95
CA ILE A 20 1.53 4.48 -1.36
C ILE A 20 1.00 3.37 -2.28
N LYS A 21 -0.21 3.56 -2.82
CA LYS A 21 -0.81 2.61 -3.77
C LYS A 21 0.04 2.48 -5.03
N ASP A 22 0.50 3.58 -5.60
CA ASP A 22 1.30 3.56 -6.83
C ASP A 22 2.64 2.84 -6.63
N ILE A 23 3.33 3.09 -5.51
CA ILE A 23 4.56 2.39 -5.14
C ILE A 23 4.31 0.88 -4.97
N MET A 24 3.22 0.50 -4.28
CA MET A 24 2.84 -0.91 -4.15
C MET A 24 2.59 -1.56 -5.51
N VAL A 25 1.78 -0.92 -6.36
CA VAL A 25 1.42 -1.46 -7.68
C VAL A 25 2.67 -1.63 -8.55
N ASN A 26 3.52 -0.60 -8.63
CA ASN A 26 4.74 -0.65 -9.41
C ASN A 26 5.65 -1.78 -8.93
N ARG A 27 5.84 -1.92 -7.62
CA ARG A 27 6.73 -2.96 -7.09
C ARG A 27 6.20 -4.37 -7.33
N LEU A 28 4.89 -4.58 -7.22
CA LEU A 28 4.25 -5.86 -7.54
C LEU A 28 4.35 -6.19 -9.04
N ILE A 29 4.36 -5.19 -9.92
CA ILE A 29 4.62 -5.40 -11.35
C ILE A 29 6.08 -5.79 -11.58
N GLU A 30 7.03 -5.03 -11.02
CA GLU A 30 8.47 -5.27 -11.18
C GLU A 30 8.91 -6.64 -10.68
N CYS A 31 8.35 -7.13 -9.57
CA CYS A 31 8.68 -8.44 -9.03
C CYS A 31 7.98 -9.60 -9.76
N GLY A 32 7.22 -9.33 -10.83
CA GLY A 32 6.52 -10.34 -11.62
C GLY A 32 5.18 -10.82 -11.05
N TRP A 33 4.75 -10.32 -9.89
CA TRP A 33 3.54 -10.80 -9.20
C TRP A 33 2.28 -10.66 -10.08
N ARG A 34 2.17 -9.57 -10.86
CA ARG A 34 1.03 -9.39 -11.78
C ARG A 34 0.91 -10.51 -12.80
N ASP A 35 2.03 -11.00 -13.31
CA ASP A 35 2.05 -12.08 -14.31
C ASP A 35 1.73 -13.42 -13.66
N GLU A 36 2.26 -13.69 -12.47
CA GLU A 36 1.89 -14.88 -11.70
C GLU A 36 0.39 -14.92 -11.38
N VAL A 37 -0.21 -13.80 -11.00
CA VAL A 37 -1.66 -13.73 -10.77
C VAL A 37 -2.46 -14.00 -12.04
N ARG A 38 -2.00 -13.57 -13.23
CA ARG A 38 -2.64 -13.95 -14.50
C ARG A 38 -2.58 -15.46 -14.73
N LEU A 39 -1.45 -16.10 -14.40
CA LEU A 39 -1.32 -17.55 -14.51
C LEU A 39 -2.26 -18.27 -13.55
N VAL A 40 -2.38 -17.79 -12.31
CA VAL A 40 -3.37 -18.29 -11.33
C VAL A 40 -4.79 -18.17 -11.86
N CYS A 41 -5.18 -17.03 -12.45
CA CYS A 41 -6.51 -16.88 -13.04
C CYS A 41 -6.78 -17.94 -14.13
N ARG A 42 -5.80 -18.19 -15.00
CA ARG A 42 -5.92 -19.20 -16.07
C ARG A 42 -6.04 -20.61 -15.50
N ASP A 43 -5.23 -20.95 -14.50
CA ASP A 43 -5.28 -22.24 -13.82
C ASP A 43 -6.65 -22.48 -13.16
N VAL A 44 -7.17 -21.51 -12.43
CA VAL A 44 -8.50 -21.58 -11.80
C VAL A 44 -9.61 -21.77 -12.84
N LEU A 45 -9.52 -21.08 -13.99
CA LEU A 45 -10.48 -21.24 -15.10
C LEU A 45 -10.41 -22.64 -15.72
N LEU A 46 -9.20 -23.19 -15.92
CA LEU A 46 -9.02 -24.54 -16.45
C LEU A 46 -9.55 -25.61 -15.49
N GLN A 47 -9.29 -25.46 -14.18
CA GLN A 47 -9.75 -26.39 -13.14
C GLN A 47 -11.28 -26.45 -13.02
N ARG A 48 -11.97 -25.33 -13.25
CA ARG A 48 -13.43 -25.25 -13.16
C ARG A 48 -14.16 -25.69 -14.44
N GLY A 49 -13.41 -26.03 -15.50
CA GLY A 49 -13.92 -26.61 -16.74
C GLY A 49 -14.30 -25.58 -17.81
N SER A 50 -13.91 -25.86 -19.06
CA SER A 50 -14.05 -24.96 -20.23
C SER A 50 -15.48 -24.79 -20.77
N SER A 51 -16.47 -25.45 -20.17
CA SER A 51 -17.79 -25.68 -20.79
C SER A 51 -18.85 -24.64 -20.40
N LYS A 52 -18.58 -23.77 -19.43
CA LYS A 52 -19.52 -22.72 -18.99
C LYS A 52 -18.80 -21.40 -18.77
N SER A 53 -19.44 -20.31 -19.16
CA SER A 53 -19.04 -18.97 -18.76
C SER A 53 -19.14 -18.87 -17.23
N ILE A 54 -18.00 -18.66 -16.56
CA ILE A 54 -17.93 -18.50 -15.11
C ILE A 54 -17.98 -16.99 -14.80
N PRO A 55 -18.92 -16.52 -13.96
CA PRO A 55 -18.95 -15.12 -13.53
C PRO A 55 -17.65 -14.74 -12.83
N ILE A 56 -17.12 -13.54 -13.12
CA ILE A 56 -15.85 -13.07 -12.55
C ILE A 56 -15.91 -12.99 -11.02
N GLU A 57 -17.08 -12.71 -10.46
CA GLU A 57 -17.35 -12.63 -9.03
C GLU A 57 -17.06 -13.95 -8.31
N GLN A 58 -17.19 -15.09 -9.01
CA GLN A 58 -16.89 -16.41 -8.46
C GLN A 58 -15.39 -16.74 -8.52
N LEU A 59 -14.62 -16.06 -9.39
CA LEU A 59 -13.18 -16.24 -9.52
C LEU A 59 -12.41 -15.40 -8.52
N ILE A 60 -12.90 -14.18 -8.24
CA ILE A 60 -12.22 -13.19 -7.39
C ILE A 60 -11.79 -13.78 -6.03
N PRO A 61 -12.65 -14.46 -5.24
CA PRO A 61 -12.26 -14.92 -3.90
C PRO A 61 -11.10 -15.91 -3.93
N GLU A 62 -11.15 -16.88 -4.85
CA GLU A 62 -10.14 -17.92 -4.98
C GLU A 62 -8.82 -17.37 -5.51
N VAL A 63 -8.88 -16.58 -6.60
CA VAL A 63 -7.71 -15.92 -7.16
C VAL A 63 -7.07 -14.99 -6.14
N THR A 64 -7.87 -14.19 -5.41
CA THR A 64 -7.37 -13.26 -4.40
C THR A 64 -6.64 -13.98 -3.27
N ALA A 65 -7.18 -15.11 -2.80
CA ALA A 65 -6.54 -15.90 -1.76
C ALA A 65 -5.16 -16.43 -2.22
N ARG A 66 -5.09 -17.04 -3.40
CA ARG A 66 -3.84 -17.53 -3.99
C ARG A 66 -2.86 -16.40 -4.34
N ALA A 67 -3.35 -15.29 -4.86
CA ALA A 67 -2.54 -14.13 -5.21
C ALA A 67 -1.83 -13.52 -3.99
N ARG A 68 -2.50 -13.45 -2.83
CA ARG A 68 -1.91 -12.92 -1.60
C ARG A 68 -0.73 -13.75 -1.09
N THR A 69 -0.74 -15.06 -1.30
CA THR A 69 0.37 -15.94 -0.87
C THR A 69 1.59 -15.82 -1.78
N LEU A 70 1.41 -15.39 -3.03
CA LEU A 70 2.48 -15.23 -4.02
C LEU A 70 3.35 -14.00 -3.80
N VAL A 71 2.94 -13.04 -2.95
CA VAL A 71 3.77 -11.86 -2.68
C VAL A 71 5.02 -12.28 -1.90
N PRO A 72 6.24 -12.08 -2.44
CA PRO A 72 7.47 -12.47 -1.75
C PRO A 72 7.67 -11.68 -0.45
N ASP A 73 8.20 -12.33 0.59
CA ASP A 73 8.41 -11.67 1.89
C ASP A 73 9.42 -10.53 1.83
N ALA A 74 10.41 -10.62 0.93
CA ALA A 74 11.34 -9.52 0.67
C ALA A 74 10.60 -8.27 0.15
N VAL A 75 9.63 -8.44 -0.76
CA VAL A 75 8.81 -7.36 -1.31
C VAL A 75 7.90 -6.78 -0.23
N LYS A 76 7.28 -7.61 0.62
CA LYS A 76 6.48 -7.13 1.76
C LYS A 76 7.30 -6.26 2.71
N LYS A 77 8.51 -6.72 3.07
CA LYS A 77 9.43 -5.97 3.94
C LYS A 77 9.85 -4.64 3.31
N GLU A 78 10.22 -4.64 2.03
CA GLU A 78 10.58 -3.43 1.29
C GLU A 78 9.44 -2.41 1.27
N LEU A 79 8.24 -2.85 0.88
CA LEU A 79 7.05 -1.99 0.83
C LEU A 79 6.71 -1.43 2.21
N LEU A 80 6.78 -2.25 3.26
CA LEU A 80 6.53 -1.80 4.64
C LEU A 80 7.53 -0.72 5.08
N MET A 81 8.81 -0.86 4.74
CA MET A 81 9.82 0.16 5.04
C MET A 81 9.54 1.46 4.28
N LYS A 82 9.21 1.39 2.98
CA LYS A 82 8.86 2.58 2.18
C LYS A 82 7.63 3.30 2.72
N ILE A 83 6.58 2.56 3.08
CA ILE A 83 5.36 3.12 3.68
C ILE A 83 5.68 3.83 5.00
N ARG A 84 6.46 3.19 5.88
CA ARG A 84 6.89 3.82 7.15
C ARG A 84 7.69 5.10 6.92
N SER A 85 8.57 5.12 5.92
CA SER A 85 9.34 6.31 5.57
C SER A 85 8.44 7.46 5.13
N ILE A 86 7.46 7.20 4.26
CA ILE A 86 6.50 8.21 3.80
C ILE A 86 5.75 8.81 5.00
N LEU A 87 5.22 7.94 5.87
CA LEU A 87 4.47 8.38 7.06
C LEU A 87 5.32 9.11 8.10
N SER A 88 6.64 8.91 8.10
CA SER A 88 7.56 9.54 9.07
C SER A 88 8.11 10.88 8.59
N GLN A 89 8.25 11.07 7.27
CA GLN A 89 8.71 12.33 6.67
C GLN A 89 7.70 13.46 6.85
N GLU A 90 6.40 13.14 6.82
CA GLU A 90 5.30 14.08 6.99
C GLU A 90 5.29 14.72 8.40
N ASN A 91 5.67 13.95 9.43
CA ASN A 91 5.72 14.43 10.82
C ASN A 91 6.91 15.38 11.09
N ALA A 92 7.84 15.53 10.15
CA ALA A 92 9.00 16.40 10.28
C ALA A 92 8.78 17.78 9.61
N GLU A 93 7.94 17.85 8.58
CA GLU A 93 7.66 19.10 7.85
C GLU A 93 6.74 20.05 8.64
N ASP A 94 5.93 19.52 9.57
CA ASP A 94 5.03 20.29 10.44
C ASP A 94 5.74 21.00 11.62
N LYS A 95 7.06 20.77 11.81
CA LYS A 95 7.83 21.28 12.96
C LYS A 95 8.79 22.43 12.62
N ALA A 96 8.85 22.87 11.37
CA ALA A 96 9.80 23.89 10.93
C ALA A 96 9.34 25.35 11.17
N ASP A 97 8.09 25.58 11.57
CA ASP A 97 7.50 26.94 11.67
C ASP A 97 7.42 27.50 13.09
N GLY A 98 8.27 27.05 14.02
CA GLY A 98 8.14 27.38 15.45
C GLY A 98 9.44 27.56 16.23
N ASP A 99 10.43 28.27 15.69
CA ASP A 99 11.50 28.88 16.50
C ASP A 99 11.80 30.27 15.95
N GLY A 100 10.98 31.23 16.37
CA GLY A 100 11.28 32.65 16.27
C GLY A 100 11.92 33.09 17.57
N ASP A 101 13.25 33.08 17.61
CA ASP A 101 14.08 33.72 18.63
C ASP A 101 13.59 35.14 18.90
N GLY A 102 13.27 35.40 20.17
CA GLY A 102 12.92 36.71 20.69
C GLY A 102 13.74 37.01 21.94
N ASP A 103 15.06 36.86 21.86
CA ASP A 103 15.99 37.38 22.85
C ASP A 103 15.93 38.92 22.80
N GLY A 104 15.18 39.49 23.74
CA GLY A 104 15.11 40.91 24.03
C GLY A 104 15.30 41.15 25.52
N GLU A 105 16.43 40.69 26.05
CA GLU A 105 16.92 41.04 27.37
C GLU A 105 17.39 42.50 27.33
N SER A 106 16.81 43.35 28.17
CA SER A 106 17.29 44.70 28.46
C SER A 106 16.95 44.99 29.91
N ASP A 107 17.87 44.61 30.80
CA ASP A 107 17.89 45.01 32.20
C ASP A 107 18.16 46.52 32.33
N ASP A 108 17.46 47.13 33.29
CA ASP A 108 17.58 48.46 33.95
C ASP A 108 18.38 49.60 33.28
#